data_AF-A0AAV2S0V2-F1
#
_entry.id   AF-A0AAV2S0V2-F1
#
_cell.length_a   1.000
_cell.length_b   1.000
_cell.length_c   1.000
_cell.angle_alpha   90.00
_cell.angle_beta   90.00
_cell.angle_gamma   90.00
#
_symmetry.space_group_name_H-M   'P 1'
#
loop_
_entity.id
_entity.type
_entity.pdbx_description
1 polymer ?
#
loop_
_entity_poly.entity_id
_entity_poly.type
_entity_poly.pdbx_seq_one_letter_code
_entity_poly.pdbx_strand_id
1 'polypeptide(L)'
;MQSLLSDVGLACSEWLLATTNKIEVLGYEVDSEWWTSEYAPRTFIPLTYVDPKEPPPSIPETHALFFCYFNDQQAFSEYVQAYKGEVVIIIGSLGGSRGVHTEPGPLDLKGVLPWQLVITHQV
;
A
#
# COMPACT_ATOMS: atom_id res chain seq x y z
N MET A 1 9.44 -17.10 2.76
CA MET A 1 9.72 -15.83 2.10
C MET A 1 8.41 -15.06 2.18
N GLN A 2 8.38 -13.97 2.95
CA GLN A 2 7.20 -13.12 3.08
C GLN A 2 7.49 -11.89 2.24
N SER A 3 6.58 -11.55 1.34
CA SER A 3 6.72 -10.43 0.42
C SER A 3 5.64 -9.39 0.72
N LEU A 4 5.87 -8.12 0.42
CA LEU A 4 4.98 -7.02 0.84
C LEU A 4 4.73 -6.10 -0.36
N LEU A 5 3.47 -5.78 -0.62
CA LEU A 5 3.05 -4.95 -1.73
C LEU A 5 2.73 -3.54 -1.26
N SER A 6 3.63 -2.59 -1.48
CA SER A 6 3.45 -1.23 -0.99
C SER A 6 2.82 -0.31 -2.02
N ASP A 7 1.75 0.37 -1.61
CA ASP A 7 1.23 1.54 -2.26
C ASP A 7 1.60 2.80 -1.44
N VAL A 8 2.17 3.79 -2.14
CA VAL A 8 2.44 5.20 -1.76
C VAL A 8 3.75 5.54 -1.01
N GLY A 9 4.65 6.22 -1.75
CA GLY A 9 4.89 7.66 -1.54
C GLY A 9 5.95 8.11 -0.54
N LEU A 10 6.62 7.21 0.17
CA LEU A 10 7.70 7.56 1.09
C LEU A 10 8.95 6.74 0.79
N ALA A 11 9.89 7.39 0.09
CA ALA A 11 11.28 6.95 -0.12
C ALA A 11 11.89 6.27 1.11
N CYS A 12 11.56 6.71 2.33
CA CYS A 12 12.06 6.12 3.57
C CYS A 12 11.54 4.71 3.86
N SER A 13 10.23 4.44 3.70
CA SER A 13 9.69 3.09 3.93
C SER A 13 10.13 2.12 2.85
N GLU A 14 10.14 2.56 1.59
CA GLU A 14 10.69 1.77 0.49
C GLU A 14 12.16 1.44 0.71
N TRP A 15 12.97 2.43 1.09
CA TRP A 15 14.40 2.24 1.35
C TRP A 15 14.66 1.30 2.51
N LEU A 16 13.90 1.41 3.61
CA LEU A 16 14.01 0.52 4.75
C LEU A 16 13.70 -0.92 4.34
N LEU A 17 12.59 -1.13 3.63
CA LEU A 17 12.20 -2.46 3.18
C LEU A 17 13.20 -3.04 2.16
N ALA A 18 13.64 -2.24 1.19
CA ALA A 18 14.62 -2.63 0.17
C ALA A 18 16.00 -2.97 0.78
N THR A 19 16.39 -2.32 1.88
CA THR A 19 17.62 -2.64 2.62
C THR A 19 17.51 -3.98 3.35
N THR A 20 16.30 -4.46 3.61
CA THR A 20 16.10 -5.82 4.10
C THR A 20 16.13 -6.80 2.93
N ASN A 21 17.28 -7.43 2.65
CA ASN A 21 17.42 -8.47 1.60
C ASN A 21 16.55 -9.74 1.82
N LYS A 22 15.57 -9.70 2.73
CA LYS A 22 14.74 -10.84 3.16
C LYS A 22 13.28 -10.72 2.72
N ILE A 23 12.88 -9.55 2.21
CA ILE A 23 11.50 -9.24 1.83
C ILE A 23 11.53 -8.72 0.40
N GLU A 24 10.78 -9.38 -0.47
CA GLU A 24 10.53 -8.86 -1.81
C GLU A 24 9.41 -7.82 -1.72
N VAL A 25 9.63 -6.66 -2.34
CA VAL A 25 8.67 -5.58 -2.39
C VAL A 25 8.41 -5.19 -3.82
N LEU A 26 7.13 -5.12 -4.17
CA LEU A 26 6.64 -4.66 -5.47
C LEU A 26 5.78 -3.42 -5.22
N GLY A 27 5.93 -2.40 -6.06
CA GLY A 27 5.07 -1.22 -6.06
C GLY A 27 4.17 -1.22 -7.30
N TYR A 28 2.90 -0.86 -7.11
CA TYR A 28 1.99 -0.57 -8.22
C TYR A 28 1.63 0.90 -8.21
N GLU A 29 1.70 1.54 -9.37
CA GLU A 29 1.48 2.98 -9.49
C GLU A 29 0.67 3.29 -10.75
N VAL A 30 -0.15 4.33 -10.71
CA VAL A 30 -0.97 4.72 -11.88
C VAL A 30 -0.22 5.68 -12.81
N ASP A 31 0.40 6.71 -12.25
CA ASP A 31 0.94 7.82 -13.02
C ASP A 31 2.43 7.61 -13.37
N SER A 32 2.67 6.84 -14.44
CA SER A 32 4.04 6.61 -14.91
C SER A 32 4.77 7.89 -15.31
N GLU A 33 4.06 8.91 -15.80
CA GLU A 33 4.66 10.19 -16.20
C GLU A 33 5.17 10.94 -14.98
N TRP A 34 4.37 10.99 -13.90
CA TRP A 34 4.79 11.55 -12.63
C TRP A 34 6.00 10.82 -12.06
N TRP A 35 5.94 9.50 -11.94
CA TRP A 35 6.97 8.68 -11.28
C TRP A 35 8.28 8.56 -12.06
N THR A 36 8.26 8.85 -13.36
CA THR A 36 9.48 8.93 -14.19
C THR A 36 9.97 10.35 -14.42
N SER A 37 9.25 11.36 -13.92
CA SER A 37 9.63 12.77 -14.04
C SER A 37 10.87 13.10 -13.21
N GLU A 38 11.53 14.22 -13.54
CA GLU A 38 12.66 14.76 -12.78
C GLU A 38 12.29 15.23 -11.37
N TYR A 39 10.99 15.44 -11.11
CA TYR A 39 10.46 15.91 -9.83
C TYR A 39 10.04 14.76 -8.92
N ALA A 40 10.00 13.53 -9.45
CA ALA A 40 9.67 12.35 -8.68
C ALA A 40 10.68 12.13 -7.54
N PRO A 41 10.22 11.70 -6.35
CA PRO A 41 11.15 11.18 -5.35
C PRO A 41 11.87 9.95 -5.91
N ARG A 42 13.07 9.67 -5.38
CA ARG A 42 13.77 8.43 -5.74
C ARG A 42 12.96 7.21 -5.32
N THR A 43 12.80 6.28 -6.24
CA THR A 43 12.20 4.97 -6.04
C THR A 43 13.27 3.98 -5.56
N PHE A 44 12.96 3.17 -4.55
CA PHE A 44 13.90 2.16 -4.03
C PHE A 44 13.47 0.72 -4.32
N ILE A 45 12.30 0.57 -4.93
CA ILE A 45 11.69 -0.71 -5.32
C ILE A 45 11.29 -0.69 -6.81
N PRO A 46 11.12 -1.86 -7.44
CA PRO A 46 10.55 -1.93 -8.79
C PRO A 46 9.09 -1.45 -8.78
N LEU A 47 8.76 -0.53 -9.68
CA LEU A 47 7.39 -0.06 -9.90
C LEU A 47 6.79 -0.71 -11.15
N THR A 48 5.56 -1.18 -11.02
CA THR A 48 4.73 -1.65 -12.14
C THR A 48 3.60 -0.66 -12.33
N TYR A 49 3.46 -0.13 -13.55
CA TYR A 49 2.40 0.85 -13.82
C TYR A 49 1.10 0.15 -14.23
N VAL A 50 -0.01 0.56 -13.61
CA VAL A 50 -1.34 -0.02 -13.82
C VAL A 50 -2.29 1.01 -14.40
N ASP A 51 -3.22 0.56 -15.25
CA ASP A 51 -4.31 1.41 -15.73
C ASP A 51 -5.44 1.39 -14.69
N PRO A 52 -5.85 2.55 -14.13
CA PRO A 52 -6.94 2.63 -13.15
C PRO A 52 -8.30 2.22 -13.72
N LYS A 53 -8.43 2.04 -15.04
CA LYS A 53 -9.65 1.53 -15.70
C LYS A 53 -9.68 0.00 -15.80
N GLU A 54 -8.54 -0.65 -15.58
CA GLU A 54 -8.43 -2.10 -15.60
C GLU A 54 -8.53 -2.67 -14.18
N PRO A 55 -8.93 -3.94 -14.03
CA PRO A 55 -8.97 -4.58 -12.72
C PRO A 55 -7.59 -4.60 -12.03
N PRO A 56 -7.55 -4.60 -10.68
CA PRO A 56 -6.30 -4.72 -9.94
C PRO A 56 -5.48 -5.95 -10.38
N PRO A 57 -4.14 -5.83 -10.42
CA PRO A 57 -3.27 -6.96 -10.75
C PRO A 57 -3.45 -8.10 -9.75
N SER A 58 -3.27 -9.34 -10.22
CA SER A 58 -3.34 -10.51 -9.35
C SER A 58 -2.11 -10.54 -8.43
N ILE A 59 -2.35 -10.30 -7.14
CA ILE A 59 -1.32 -10.33 -6.10
C ILE A 59 -1.17 -11.77 -5.59
N PRO A 60 0.05 -12.33 -5.53
CA PRO A 60 0.25 -13.68 -4.99
C PRO A 60 -0.16 -13.76 -3.52
N GLU A 61 -0.77 -14.86 -3.11
CA GLU A 61 -1.25 -15.09 -1.73
C GLU A 61 -0.11 -15.09 -0.70
N THR A 62 1.14 -15.29 -1.15
CA THR A 62 2.36 -15.22 -0.33
C THR A 62 2.80 -13.79 0.01
N HIS A 63 2.18 -12.78 -0.61
CA HIS A 63 2.47 -11.37 -0.39
C HIS A 63 1.43 -10.77 0.55
N ALA A 64 1.80 -9.78 1.36
CA ALA A 64 0.88 -8.91 2.10
C ALA A 64 0.50 -7.69 1.25
N LEU A 65 -0.74 -7.18 1.38
CA LEU A 65 -1.07 -5.83 0.90
C LEU A 65 -0.60 -4.78 1.91
N PHE A 66 -0.02 -3.69 1.43
CA PHE A 66 0.45 -2.59 2.25
C PHE A 66 0.03 -1.26 1.62
N PHE A 67 -0.78 -0.51 2.35
CA PHE A 67 -1.27 0.81 1.95
C PHE A 67 -0.71 1.85 2.92
N CYS A 68 0.01 2.85 2.42
CA CYS A 68 0.69 3.84 3.25
C CYS A 68 0.26 5.26 2.90
N TYR A 69 -0.56 5.91 3.72
CA TYR A 69 -1.17 7.19 3.38
C TYR A 69 -2.00 7.16 2.10
N PHE A 70 -2.61 6.01 1.81
CA PHE A 70 -3.49 5.83 0.65
C PHE A 70 -4.75 6.69 0.78
N ASN A 71 -5.22 7.21 -0.35
CA ASN A 71 -6.27 8.23 -0.39
C ASN A 71 -7.33 7.96 -1.46
N ASP A 72 -7.45 6.72 -1.92
CA ASP A 72 -8.50 6.28 -2.84
C ASP A 72 -9.28 5.09 -2.25
N GLN A 73 -10.40 5.38 -1.59
CA GLN A 73 -11.24 4.36 -0.96
C GLN A 73 -11.77 3.33 -1.95
N GLN A 74 -12.05 3.75 -3.19
CA GLN A 74 -12.62 2.86 -4.19
C GLN A 74 -11.55 1.86 -4.65
N ALA A 75 -10.39 2.36 -5.07
CA ALA A 75 -9.27 1.52 -5.45
C ALA A 75 -8.89 0.55 -4.32
N PHE A 76 -8.81 1.05 -3.07
CA PHE A 76 -8.51 0.22 -1.90
C PHE A 76 -9.48 -0.97 -1.80
N SER A 77 -10.79 -0.69 -1.94
CA SER A 77 -11.83 -1.71 -1.83
C SER A 77 -11.69 -2.75 -2.94
N GLU A 78 -11.36 -2.33 -4.16
CA GLU A 78 -11.14 -3.23 -5.30
C GLU A 78 -9.91 -4.14 -5.07
N TYR A 79 -8.79 -3.58 -4.61
CA TYR A 79 -7.60 -4.37 -4.26
C TYR A 79 -7.88 -5.37 -3.16
N VAL A 80 -8.52 -4.96 -2.06
CA VAL A 80 -8.84 -5.83 -0.93
C VAL A 80 -9.83 -6.94 -1.33
N GLN A 81 -10.78 -6.67 -2.21
CA GLN A 81 -11.73 -7.68 -2.70
C GLN A 81 -11.10 -8.68 -3.66
N ALA A 82 -10.15 -8.25 -4.51
CA ALA A 82 -9.46 -9.12 -5.44
C ALA A 82 -8.35 -9.97 -4.77
N TYR A 83 -7.88 -9.52 -3.61
CA TYR A 83 -6.77 -10.12 -2.89
C TYR A 83 -7.17 -11.40 -2.14
N LYS A 84 -6.32 -12.43 -2.30
CA LYS A 84 -6.55 -13.77 -1.75
C LYS A 84 -5.58 -14.13 -0.62
N GLY A 85 -4.64 -13.26 -0.29
CA GLY A 85 -3.73 -13.47 0.83
C GLY A 85 -4.35 -13.09 2.17
N GLU A 86 -3.56 -13.21 3.23
CA GLU A 86 -4.07 -13.17 4.62
C GLU A 86 -3.77 -11.86 5.35
N VAL A 87 -2.91 -11.01 4.78
CA VAL A 87 -2.34 -9.86 5.51
C VAL A 87 -2.57 -8.57 4.73
N VAL A 88 -3.25 -7.63 5.39
CA VAL A 88 -3.37 -6.24 4.94
C VAL A 88 -2.75 -5.35 6.02
N ILE A 89 -1.88 -4.45 5.60
CA ILE A 89 -1.22 -3.47 6.44
C ILE A 89 -1.66 -2.09 5.98
N ILE A 90 -2.16 -1.27 6.90
CA ILE A 90 -2.61 0.09 6.61
C ILE A 90 -1.86 1.04 7.53
N ILE A 91 -1.13 1.96 6.93
CA ILE A 91 -0.45 3.08 7.60
C ILE A 91 -1.14 4.36 7.16
N GLY A 92 -1.44 5.25 8.09
CA GLY A 92 -2.17 6.47 7.78
C GLY A 92 -2.48 7.29 9.03
N SER A 93 -3.22 8.38 8.85
CA SER A 93 -3.57 9.27 9.96
C SER A 93 -4.82 8.76 10.71
N LEU A 94 -4.81 8.85 12.03
CA LEU A 94 -5.99 8.58 12.86
C LEU A 94 -6.75 9.90 13.10
N GLY A 95 -7.66 10.21 12.19
CA GLY A 95 -8.54 11.38 12.28
C GLY A 95 -7.88 12.68 11.82
N GLY A 96 -8.71 13.62 11.34
CA GLY A 96 -8.36 14.87 10.64
C GLY A 96 -7.54 15.92 11.42
N SER A 97 -6.79 15.52 12.45
CA SER A 97 -5.78 16.39 13.04
C SER A 97 -4.57 16.50 12.11
N ARG A 98 -4.35 17.71 11.57
CA ARG A 98 -3.22 18.17 10.73
C ARG A 98 -3.39 18.11 9.20
N GLY A 99 -4.61 18.07 8.68
CA GLY A 99 -4.86 18.24 7.23
C GLY A 99 -4.30 17.13 6.33
N VAL A 100 -3.86 16.01 6.92
CA VAL A 100 -3.46 14.80 6.20
C VAL A 100 -4.69 13.90 6.11
N HIS A 101 -5.19 13.73 4.90
CA HIS A 101 -6.34 12.89 4.60
C HIS A 101 -5.84 11.54 4.07
N THR A 102 -6.27 10.47 4.73
CA THR A 102 -6.08 9.08 4.28
C THR A 102 -7.43 8.42 4.23
N GLU A 103 -7.73 7.77 3.12
CA GLU A 103 -8.98 7.07 2.86
C GLU A 103 -8.64 5.78 2.10
N PRO A 104 -8.67 4.61 2.75
CA PRO A 104 -9.17 4.34 4.10
C PRO A 104 -8.24 4.85 5.22
N GLY A 105 -8.82 5.02 6.41
CA GLY A 105 -8.08 5.15 7.66
C GLY A 105 -7.48 3.82 8.14
N PRO A 106 -6.42 3.86 8.99
CA PRO A 106 -5.73 2.65 9.48
C PRO A 106 -6.60 1.65 10.26
N LEU A 107 -7.76 2.09 10.75
CA LEU A 107 -8.67 1.27 11.55
C LEU A 107 -9.97 0.94 10.81
N ASP A 108 -10.10 1.29 9.53
CA ASP A 108 -11.37 1.15 8.80
C ASP A 108 -11.73 -0.33 8.55
N LEU A 109 -10.74 -1.22 8.49
CA LEU A 109 -10.97 -2.68 8.45
C LEU A 109 -11.21 -3.30 9.83
N LYS A 110 -11.10 -2.54 10.92
CA LYS A 110 -11.23 -3.10 12.27
C LYS A 110 -12.67 -3.56 12.53
N GLY A 111 -12.84 -4.88 12.67
CA GLY A 111 -14.16 -5.49 12.91
C GLY A 111 -15.00 -5.65 11.65
N VAL A 112 -14.42 -5.42 10.47
CA VAL A 112 -15.04 -5.70 9.18
C VAL A 112 -14.63 -7.10 8.76
N LEU A 113 -15.57 -8.05 8.77
CA LEU A 113 -15.29 -9.42 8.32
C LEU A 113 -14.88 -9.42 6.83
N PRO A 114 -13.93 -10.29 6.42
CA PRO A 114 -13.27 -11.34 7.20
C PRO A 114 -12.05 -10.87 8.01
N TRP A 115 -11.77 -9.57 8.05
CA TRP A 115 -10.54 -9.02 8.62
C TRP A 115 -10.59 -8.91 10.15
N GLN A 116 -9.48 -9.28 10.78
CA GLN A 116 -9.25 -9.09 12.21
C GLN A 116 -8.00 -8.26 12.43
N LEU A 117 -8.12 -7.19 13.22
CA LEU A 117 -6.97 -6.39 13.64
C LEU A 117 -6.10 -7.22 14.61
N VAL A 118 -4.92 -7.61 14.16
CA VAL A 118 -3.96 -8.40 14.96
C VAL A 118 -2.91 -7.53 15.67
N ILE A 119 -2.48 -6.43 15.05
CA ILE A 119 -1.42 -5.55 15.55
C ILE A 119 -1.79 -4.10 15.20
N THR A 120 -1.55 -3.18 16.13
CA THR A 120 -1.65 -1.73 15.89
C THR A 120 -0.55 -1.02 16.67
N HIS A 121 0.00 0.06 16.11
CA HIS A 121 0.98 0.91 16.76
C HIS A 121 0.67 2.38 16.44
N GLN A 122 0.68 3.23 17.46
CA GLN A 122 0.51 4.68 17.32
C GLN A 122 1.83 5.35 17.65
N VAL A 123 2.28 6.25 16.78
CA VAL A 123 3.55 6.98 16.90
C VAL A 123 3.25 8.45 17.20
#